data_AF-A0A9D6YUM5-F1
#
_entry.id   AF-A0A9D6YUM5-F1
#
_cell.length_a   1.000
_cell.length_b   1.000
_cell.length_c   1.000
_cell.angle_alpha   90.00
_cell.angle_beta   90.00
_cell.angle_gamma   90.00
#
_symmetry.space_group_name_H-M   'P 1'
#
loop_
_entity.id
_entity.type
_entity.pdbx_description
1 polymer ?
#
loop_
_entity_poly.entity_id
_entity_poly.type
_entity_poly.pdbx_seq_one_letter_code
_entity_poly.pdbx_strand_id
1 'polypeptide(L)'
;MRPWIIVLLSGVFIGSLVILLLFFADSQQGSIQFEAAKALLQLSLVSVAGAVLSILVFEYQRERQAIDKAAEVARQDLQVAGELRRKNLKYRETLLLSILSKAMAAYGQTKKARRLLRARAISTRQDVEVVLACQYDTCFDMLNDAQLDLEDLARDVETSAKAFSDSKALVHQLRSMDNYLGELISEFETSRRRFSGGEATLPLTQLPLLADFLRPMKKSRFLQEMVVPYHKVQQGIRGDLLHPSLNVESGP
;
A
#
# COMPACT_ATOMS: atom_id res chain seq x y z
N MET A 1 -29.06 -31.63 -21.84
CA MET A 1 -30.44 -31.31 -22.31
C MET A 1 -31.47 -31.99 -21.41
N ARG A 2 -32.77 -31.62 -21.37
CA ARG A 2 -33.76 -32.44 -20.62
C ARG A 2 -33.89 -33.80 -21.33
N PRO A 3 -33.74 -34.95 -20.63
CA PRO A 3 -33.73 -36.28 -21.25
C PRO A 3 -34.96 -36.59 -22.12
N TRP A 4 -36.06 -35.86 -21.88
CA TRP A 4 -37.30 -35.95 -22.63
C TRP A 4 -37.16 -35.59 -24.11
N ILE A 5 -36.21 -34.73 -24.53
CA ILE A 5 -36.05 -34.36 -25.95
C ILE A 5 -35.50 -35.53 -26.77
N ILE A 6 -34.56 -36.29 -26.18
CA ILE A 6 -34.00 -37.50 -26.81
C ILE A 6 -35.10 -38.56 -26.93
N VAL A 7 -35.88 -38.77 -25.85
CA VAL A 7 -37.03 -39.69 -25.84
C VAL A 7 -38.07 -39.29 -26.90
N LEU A 8 -38.33 -37.99 -27.08
CA LEU A 8 -39.30 -37.48 -28.05
C LEU A 8 -38.80 -37.66 -29.49
N LEU A 9 -37.52 -37.36 -29.77
CA LEU A 9 -36.92 -37.59 -31.09
C LEU A 9 -36.86 -39.08 -31.45
N SER A 10 -36.45 -39.94 -30.51
CA SER A 10 -36.46 -41.39 -30.69
C SER A 10 -37.89 -41.92 -30.90
N GLY A 11 -38.86 -41.40 -30.15
CA GLY A 11 -40.28 -41.75 -30.29
C GLY A 11 -40.85 -41.35 -31.64
N VAL A 12 -40.54 -40.15 -32.14
CA VAL A 12 -40.95 -39.68 -33.47
C VAL A 12 -40.30 -40.51 -34.57
N PHE A 13 -39.03 -40.87 -34.43
CA PHE A 13 -38.32 -41.72 -35.39
C PHE A 13 -38.90 -43.14 -35.45
N ILE A 14 -39.12 -43.77 -34.29
CA ILE A 14 -39.74 -45.10 -34.20
C ILE A 14 -41.16 -45.07 -34.75
N GLY A 15 -41.95 -44.04 -34.41
CA GLY A 15 -43.30 -43.85 -34.95
C GLY A 15 -43.32 -43.70 -36.47
N SER A 16 -42.40 -42.90 -37.02
CA SER A 16 -42.20 -42.74 -38.46
C SER A 16 -41.84 -44.08 -39.13
N LEU A 17 -40.97 -44.88 -38.52
CA LEU A 17 -40.56 -46.19 -39.04
C LEU A 17 -41.72 -47.19 -39.07
N VAL A 18 -42.53 -47.22 -38.00
CA VAL A 18 -43.70 -48.10 -37.89
C VAL A 18 -44.77 -47.72 -38.91
N ILE A 19 -45.07 -46.42 -39.08
CA ILE A 19 -46.04 -45.94 -40.07
C ILE A 19 -45.58 -46.31 -41.49
N LEU A 20 -44.29 -46.15 -41.78
CA LEU A 20 -43.72 -46.44 -43.09
C LEU A 20 -43.70 -47.95 -43.37
N LEU A 21 -43.42 -48.79 -42.37
CA LEU A 21 -43.56 -50.25 -42.49
C LEU A 21 -45.01 -50.67 -42.74
N LEU A 22 -45.98 -50.11 -42.01
CA LEU A 22 -47.40 -50.44 -42.17
C LEU A 22 -47.95 -50.02 -43.54
N PHE A 23 -47.54 -48.86 -44.06
CA PHE A 23 -48.03 -48.36 -45.36
C PHE A 23 -47.42 -49.06 -46.57
N PHE A 24 -46.21 -49.61 -46.46
CA PHE A 24 -45.47 -50.19 -47.60
C PHE A 24 -45.28 -51.71 -47.52
N ALA A 25 -45.83 -52.38 -46.50
CA ALA A 25 -45.73 -53.84 -46.30
C ALA A 25 -46.28 -54.68 -47.47
N ASP A 26 -47.22 -54.14 -48.26
CA ASP A 26 -47.90 -54.84 -49.36
C ASP A 26 -47.39 -54.40 -50.76
N SER A 27 -46.32 -53.59 -50.82
CA SER A 27 -45.80 -53.09 -52.10
C SER A 27 -44.91 -54.12 -52.81
N GLN A 28 -45.21 -54.42 -54.08
CA GLN A 28 -44.37 -55.29 -54.91
C GLN A 28 -42.97 -54.67 -55.12
N GLN A 29 -41.94 -55.52 -54.99
CA GLN A 29 -40.55 -55.17 -55.29
C GLN A 29 -40.42 -54.62 -56.72
N GLY A 30 -39.88 -53.42 -56.86
CA GLY A 30 -39.68 -52.74 -58.15
C GLY A 30 -40.65 -51.60 -58.45
N SER A 31 -41.61 -51.31 -57.56
CA SER A 31 -42.46 -50.12 -57.69
C SER A 31 -41.75 -48.84 -57.25
N ILE A 32 -42.09 -47.71 -57.89
CA ILE A 32 -41.60 -46.36 -57.54
C ILE A 32 -41.87 -46.04 -56.05
N GLN A 33 -42.97 -46.57 -55.51
CA GLN A 33 -43.37 -46.45 -54.11
C GLN A 33 -42.34 -47.08 -53.15
N PHE A 34 -41.80 -48.24 -53.50
CA PHE A 34 -40.78 -48.92 -52.70
C PHE A 34 -39.45 -48.16 -52.67
N GLU A 35 -39.02 -47.61 -53.81
CA GLU A 35 -37.79 -46.80 -53.89
C GLU A 35 -37.92 -45.49 -53.10
N ALA A 36 -39.09 -44.83 -53.18
CA ALA A 36 -39.39 -43.63 -52.40
C ALA A 36 -39.37 -43.89 -50.88
N ALA A 37 -39.95 -45.01 -50.44
CA ALA A 37 -39.93 -45.44 -49.05
C ALA A 37 -38.50 -45.65 -48.53
N LYS A 38 -37.66 -46.32 -49.34
CA LYS A 38 -36.24 -46.53 -49.01
C LYS A 38 -35.48 -45.21 -48.89
N ALA A 39 -35.71 -44.27 -49.81
CA ALA A 39 -35.08 -42.96 -49.78
C ALA A 39 -35.48 -42.14 -48.54
N LEU A 40 -36.76 -42.15 -48.17
CA LEU A 40 -37.26 -41.48 -46.96
C LEU A 40 -36.65 -42.09 -45.69
N LEU A 41 -36.50 -43.41 -45.64
CA LEU A 41 -35.90 -44.11 -44.51
C LEU A 41 -34.40 -43.79 -44.37
N GLN A 42 -33.67 -43.72 -45.48
CA GLN A 42 -32.27 -43.27 -45.49
C GLN A 42 -32.14 -41.82 -45.03
N LEU A 43 -33.04 -40.93 -45.48
CA LEU A 43 -33.02 -39.52 -45.11
C LEU A 43 -33.35 -39.33 -43.62
N SER A 44 -34.32 -40.06 -43.07
CA SER A 44 -34.65 -40.00 -41.65
C SER A 44 -33.49 -40.53 -40.79
N LEU A 45 -32.85 -41.62 -41.20
CA LEU A 45 -31.70 -42.19 -40.50
C LEU A 45 -30.53 -41.20 -40.44
N VAL A 46 -30.18 -40.57 -41.57
CA VAL A 46 -29.11 -39.56 -41.63
C VAL A 46 -29.46 -38.34 -40.77
N SER A 47 -30.72 -37.91 -40.77
CA SER A 47 -31.18 -36.79 -39.94
C SER A 47 -31.03 -37.08 -38.44
N VAL A 48 -31.45 -38.27 -37.97
CA VAL A 48 -31.31 -38.66 -36.56
C VAL A 48 -29.85 -38.84 -36.17
N ALA A 49 -29.04 -39.49 -37.01
CA ALA A 49 -27.61 -39.65 -36.78
C ALA A 49 -26.93 -38.27 -36.68
N GLY A 50 -27.27 -37.34 -37.57
CA GLY A 50 -26.78 -35.95 -37.54
C GLY A 50 -27.19 -35.20 -36.28
N ALA A 51 -28.44 -35.35 -35.84
CA ALA A 51 -28.94 -34.73 -34.61
C ALA A 51 -28.21 -35.26 -33.36
N VAL A 52 -28.03 -36.58 -33.26
CA VAL A 52 -27.29 -37.19 -32.13
C VAL A 52 -25.84 -36.73 -32.11
N LEU A 53 -25.15 -36.73 -33.27
CA LEU A 53 -23.76 -36.28 -33.37
C LEU A 53 -23.63 -34.80 -32.99
N SER A 54 -24.55 -33.95 -33.48
CA SER A 54 -24.57 -32.52 -33.16
C SER A 54 -24.74 -32.28 -31.65
N ILE A 55 -25.60 -33.05 -30.99
CA ILE A 55 -25.80 -32.96 -29.53
C ILE A 55 -24.52 -33.33 -28.77
N LEU A 56 -23.88 -34.45 -29.13
CA LEU A 56 -22.64 -34.90 -28.50
C LEU A 56 -21.53 -33.85 -28.65
N VAL A 57 -21.38 -33.28 -29.84
CA VAL A 57 -20.40 -32.22 -30.10
C VAL A 57 -20.72 -30.96 -29.29
N PHE A 58 -22.00 -30.57 -29.20
CA PHE A 58 -22.41 -29.38 -28.45
C PHE A 58 -22.16 -29.53 -26.93
N GLU A 59 -22.47 -30.69 -26.35
CA GLU A 59 -22.22 -30.94 -24.92
C GLU A 59 -20.71 -30.96 -24.62
N TYR A 60 -19.92 -31.60 -25.48
CA TYR A 60 -18.46 -31.59 -25.37
C TYR A 60 -17.88 -30.17 -25.48
N GLN A 61 -18.36 -29.35 -26.43
CA GLN A 61 -17.94 -27.96 -26.56
C GLN A 61 -18.33 -27.12 -25.35
N ARG A 62 -19.54 -27.33 -24.79
CA ARG A 62 -20.02 -26.61 -23.62
C ARG A 62 -19.18 -26.90 -22.38
N GLU A 63 -18.82 -28.16 -22.16
CA GLU A 63 -17.95 -28.56 -21.03
C GLU A 63 -16.57 -27.91 -21.16
N ARG A 64 -15.99 -27.96 -22.36
CA ARG A 64 -14.69 -27.34 -22.64
C ARG A 64 -14.71 -25.81 -22.44
N GLN A 65 -15.77 -25.13 -22.89
CA GLN A 65 -15.97 -23.70 -22.64
C GLN A 65 -16.10 -23.37 -21.14
N ALA A 66 -16.72 -24.24 -20.34
CA ALA A 66 -16.84 -24.02 -18.90
C ALA A 66 -15.48 -24.14 -18.20
N ILE A 67 -14.67 -25.12 -18.60
CA ILE A 67 -13.30 -25.30 -18.09
C ILE A 67 -12.42 -24.12 -18.48
N ASP A 68 -12.46 -23.70 -19.75
CA ASP A 68 -11.65 -22.58 -20.24
C ASP A 68 -12.03 -21.26 -19.52
N LYS A 69 -13.32 -21.00 -19.33
CA LYS A 69 -13.80 -19.83 -18.56
C LYS A 69 -13.36 -19.88 -17.10
N ALA A 70 -13.45 -21.04 -16.45
CA ALA A 70 -13.00 -21.19 -15.06
C ALA A 70 -11.48 -20.95 -14.93
N ALA A 71 -10.70 -21.46 -15.88
CA ALA A 71 -9.26 -21.23 -15.94
C ALA A 71 -8.92 -19.76 -16.21
N GLU A 72 -9.70 -19.07 -17.04
CA GLU A 72 -9.53 -17.64 -17.32
C GLU A 72 -9.84 -16.78 -16.09
N VAL A 73 -10.94 -17.04 -15.39
CA VAL A 73 -11.29 -16.35 -14.14
C VAL A 73 -10.19 -16.55 -13.09
N ALA A 74 -9.71 -17.78 -12.89
CA ALA A 74 -8.64 -18.06 -11.95
C ALA A 74 -7.33 -17.31 -12.29
N ARG A 75 -7.01 -17.16 -13.58
CA ARG A 75 -5.86 -16.36 -14.03
C ARG A 75 -6.06 -14.88 -13.76
N GLN A 76 -7.26 -14.35 -14.01
CA GLN A 76 -7.58 -12.96 -13.73
C GLN A 76 -7.51 -12.65 -12.23
N ASP A 77 -8.06 -13.53 -11.38
CA ASP A 77 -8.02 -13.37 -9.93
C ASP A 77 -6.57 -13.35 -9.41
N LEU A 78 -5.72 -14.24 -9.92
CA LEU A 78 -4.31 -14.28 -9.56
C LEU A 78 -3.57 -13.00 -9.99
N GLN A 79 -3.89 -12.47 -11.18
CA GLN A 79 -3.33 -11.22 -11.68
C GLN A 79 -3.77 -10.02 -10.84
N VAL A 80 -5.05 -9.90 -10.53
CA VAL A 80 -5.61 -8.83 -9.69
C VAL A 80 -5.01 -8.89 -8.29
N ALA A 81 -4.89 -10.07 -7.68
CA ALA A 81 -4.24 -10.24 -6.39
C ALA A 81 -2.76 -9.84 -6.42
N GLY A 82 -2.04 -10.21 -7.48
CA GLY A 82 -0.65 -9.81 -7.70
C GLY A 82 -0.48 -8.29 -7.85
N GLU A 83 -1.35 -7.65 -8.64
CA GLU A 83 -1.35 -6.20 -8.82
C GLU A 83 -1.65 -5.45 -7.52
N LEU A 84 -2.64 -5.90 -6.76
CA LEU A 84 -3.00 -5.30 -5.48
C LEU A 84 -1.82 -5.39 -4.50
N ARG A 85 -1.17 -6.55 -4.43
CA ARG A 85 0.03 -6.74 -3.60
C ARG A 85 1.15 -5.78 -4.01
N ARG A 86 1.38 -5.62 -5.33
CA ARG A 86 2.40 -4.70 -5.84
C ARG A 86 2.07 -3.23 -5.53
N LYS A 87 0.81 -2.83 -5.65
CA LYS A 87 0.35 -1.47 -5.30
C LYS A 87 0.55 -1.18 -3.81
N ASN A 88 0.18 -2.13 -2.95
CA ASN A 88 0.35 -2.00 -1.50
C ASN A 88 1.82 -1.89 -1.10
N LEU A 89 2.70 -2.70 -1.70
CA LEU A 89 4.14 -2.63 -1.45
C LEU A 89 4.73 -1.28 -1.88
N LYS A 90 4.38 -0.79 -3.07
CA LYS A 90 4.84 0.52 -3.56
C LYS A 90 4.35 1.68 -2.71
N TYR A 91 3.08 1.64 -2.28
CA TYR A 91 2.52 2.65 -1.40
C TYR A 91 3.28 2.69 -0.07
N ARG A 92 3.51 1.52 0.54
CA ARG A 92 4.29 1.39 1.78
C ARG A 92 5.71 1.91 1.61
N GLU A 93 6.41 1.50 0.55
CA GLU A 93 7.77 1.96 0.27
C GLU A 93 7.84 3.50 0.14
N THR A 94 6.90 4.08 -0.61
CA THR A 94 6.81 5.54 -0.79
C THR A 94 6.58 6.25 0.54
N LEU A 95 5.69 5.72 1.38
CA LEU A 95 5.42 6.25 2.72
C LEU A 95 6.67 6.21 3.61
N LEU A 96 7.36 5.06 3.67
CA LEU A 96 8.57 4.88 4.47
C LEU A 96 9.69 5.83 4.02
N LEU A 97 9.90 5.96 2.71
CA LEU A 97 10.90 6.89 2.15
C LEU A 97 10.55 8.36 2.45
N SER A 98 9.27 8.72 2.35
CA SER A 98 8.78 10.07 2.68
C SER A 98 9.06 10.42 4.13
N ILE A 99 8.71 9.53 5.07
CA ILE A 99 8.91 9.74 6.51
C ILE A 99 10.40 9.79 6.84
N LEU A 100 11.22 8.92 6.26
CA LEU A 100 12.67 8.96 6.44
C LEU A 100 13.26 10.30 5.96
N SER A 101 12.83 10.77 4.78
CA SER A 101 13.28 12.03 4.20
C SER A 101 12.91 13.23 5.08
N LYS A 102 11.66 13.30 5.54
CA LYS A 102 11.18 14.34 6.47
C LYS A 102 11.95 14.31 7.81
N ALA A 103 12.14 13.13 8.41
CA ALA A 103 12.90 13.00 9.66
C ALA A 103 14.37 13.44 9.50
N MET A 104 15.00 13.10 8.36
CA MET A 104 16.33 13.60 8.00
C MET A 104 16.36 15.12 7.85
N ALA A 105 15.33 15.71 7.24
CA ALA A 105 15.21 17.15 7.06
C ALA A 105 15.09 17.88 8.42
N ALA A 106 14.15 17.47 9.28
CA ALA A 106 13.96 18.07 10.61
C ALA A 106 15.22 17.99 11.48
N TYR A 107 15.88 16.82 11.51
CA TYR A 107 17.16 16.66 12.20
C TYR A 107 18.27 17.53 11.60
N GLY A 108 18.34 17.62 10.27
CA GLY A 108 19.27 18.47 9.54
C GLY A 108 19.08 19.95 9.85
N GLN A 109 17.83 20.42 9.86
CA GLN A 109 17.46 21.80 10.22
C GLN A 109 17.85 22.11 11.67
N THR A 110 17.53 21.23 12.61
CA THR A 110 17.92 21.38 14.02
C THR A 110 19.44 21.53 14.17
N LYS A 111 20.23 20.69 13.49
CA LYS A 111 21.69 20.80 13.48
C LYS A 111 22.19 22.09 12.85
N LYS A 112 21.54 22.55 11.78
CA LYS A 112 21.86 23.81 11.12
C LYS A 112 21.61 24.99 12.06
N ALA A 113 20.43 25.06 12.68
CA ALA A 113 20.08 26.07 13.68
C ALA A 113 21.10 26.07 14.83
N ARG A 114 21.43 24.90 15.38
CA ARG A 114 22.47 24.76 16.42
C ARG A 114 23.82 25.33 16.00
N ARG A 115 24.28 25.03 14.78
CA ARG A 115 25.57 25.53 14.26
C ARG A 115 25.53 27.04 14.05
N LEU A 116 24.41 27.58 13.57
CA LEU A 116 24.21 29.02 13.36
C LEU A 116 24.19 29.76 14.70
N LEU A 117 23.45 29.26 15.70
CA LEU A 117 23.44 29.83 17.05
C LEU A 117 24.86 29.92 17.62
N ARG A 118 25.63 28.82 17.56
CA ARG A 118 27.02 28.81 18.02
C ARG A 118 27.93 29.79 17.29
N ALA A 119 27.70 29.98 15.99
CA ALA A 119 28.57 30.79 15.14
C ALA A 119 28.21 32.28 15.15
N ARG A 120 26.93 32.63 15.39
CA ARG A 120 26.40 33.98 15.14
C ARG A 120 25.63 34.58 16.30
N ALA A 121 24.97 33.77 17.11
CA ALA A 121 24.12 34.29 18.18
C ALA A 121 24.89 34.55 19.48
N ILE A 122 26.07 33.96 19.66
CA ILE A 122 26.93 34.19 20.82
C ILE A 122 27.95 35.28 20.49
N SER A 123 28.06 36.27 21.36
CA SER A 123 29.12 37.27 21.34
C SER A 123 29.72 37.40 22.74
N THR A 124 31.01 37.69 22.85
CA THR A 124 31.67 37.93 24.13
C THR A 124 31.71 39.43 24.40
N ARG A 125 31.07 39.88 25.48
CA ARG A 125 31.13 41.27 25.95
C ARG A 125 31.62 41.28 27.40
N GLN A 126 32.73 41.98 27.65
CA GLN A 126 33.29 42.11 29.01
C GLN A 126 33.46 40.74 29.71
N ASP A 127 34.07 39.76 29.02
CA ASP A 127 34.25 38.37 29.47
C ASP A 127 32.96 37.55 29.72
N VAL A 128 31.79 38.08 29.39
CA VAL A 128 30.53 37.34 29.48
C VAL A 128 30.02 36.99 28.09
N GLU A 129 29.69 35.70 27.89
CA GLU A 129 28.98 35.26 26.70
C GLU A 129 27.53 35.75 26.74
N VAL A 130 27.17 36.57 25.75
CA VAL A 130 25.83 37.12 25.58
C VAL A 130 25.20 36.62 24.29
N VAL A 131 23.88 36.43 24.32
CA VAL A 131 23.05 36.03 23.20
C VAL A 131 22.46 37.27 22.53
N LEU A 132 22.58 37.37 21.21
CA LEU A 132 22.04 38.46 20.39
C LEU A 132 20.60 38.15 19.97
N ALA A 133 19.63 39.01 20.32
CA ALA A 133 18.20 38.76 20.07
C ALA A 133 17.88 38.45 18.59
N CYS A 134 18.41 39.23 17.65
CA CYS A 134 18.08 39.08 16.23
C CYS A 134 18.49 37.70 15.67
N GLN A 135 19.69 37.22 16.00
CA GLN A 135 20.16 35.90 15.55
C GLN A 135 19.48 34.77 16.31
N TYR A 136 19.09 35.03 17.56
CA TYR A 136 18.34 34.11 18.39
C TYR A 136 16.96 33.84 17.78
N ASP A 137 16.21 34.90 17.44
CA ASP A 137 14.89 34.82 16.80
C ASP A 137 14.92 33.98 15.51
N THR A 138 15.80 34.33 14.56
CA THR A 138 15.91 33.60 13.28
C THR A 138 16.24 32.11 13.45
N CYS A 139 17.07 31.77 14.43
CA CYS A 139 17.41 30.37 14.67
C CYS A 139 16.26 29.61 15.35
N PHE A 140 15.44 30.30 16.15
CA PHE A 140 14.30 29.68 16.82
C PHE A 140 13.12 29.48 15.90
N ASP A 141 12.92 30.34 14.89
CA ASP A 141 11.99 30.06 13.80
C ASP A 141 12.30 28.70 13.15
N MET A 142 13.59 28.45 12.83
CA MET A 142 14.03 27.17 12.26
C MET A 142 13.86 25.98 13.21
N LEU A 143 13.99 26.18 14.53
CA LEU A 143 13.80 25.12 15.51
C LEU A 143 12.32 24.81 15.70
N ASN A 144 11.46 25.83 15.63
CA ASN A 144 10.01 25.69 15.67
C ASN A 144 9.50 24.92 14.45
N ASP A 145 9.94 25.27 13.25
CA ASP A 145 9.62 24.52 12.03
C ASP A 145 10.02 23.04 12.14
N ALA A 146 11.24 22.78 12.64
CA ALA A 146 11.74 21.42 12.83
C ALA A 146 10.97 20.64 13.92
N GLN A 147 10.48 21.32 14.96
CA GLN A 147 9.66 20.73 16.02
C GLN A 147 8.28 20.33 15.48
N LEU A 148 7.62 21.24 14.74
CA LEU A 148 6.33 20.96 14.09
C LEU A 148 6.44 19.80 13.10
N ASP A 149 7.51 19.76 12.30
CA ASP A 149 7.80 18.63 11.39
C ASP A 149 7.89 17.29 12.14
N LEU A 150 8.49 17.27 13.34
CA LEU A 150 8.62 16.06 14.15
C LEU A 150 7.28 15.63 14.77
N GLU A 151 6.47 16.59 15.21
CA GLU A 151 5.12 16.34 15.72
C GLU A 151 4.23 15.73 14.62
N ASP A 152 4.23 16.33 13.43
CA ASP A 152 3.48 15.83 12.28
C ASP A 152 3.97 14.45 11.85
N LEU A 153 5.28 14.21 11.87
CA LEU A 153 5.85 12.89 11.61
C LEU A 153 5.37 11.84 12.62
N ALA A 154 5.32 12.19 13.91
CA ALA A 154 4.84 11.27 14.93
C ALA A 154 3.38 10.89 14.67
N ARG A 155 2.54 11.85 14.27
CA ARG A 155 1.13 11.62 13.90
C ARG A 155 0.99 10.80 12.61
N ASP A 156 1.81 11.08 11.59
CA ASP A 156 1.84 10.32 10.32
C ASP A 156 2.18 8.83 10.58
N VAL A 157 3.16 8.56 11.44
CA VAL A 157 3.55 7.19 11.82
C VAL A 157 2.44 6.51 12.63
N GLU A 158 1.81 7.23 13.56
CA GLU A 158 0.72 6.71 14.40
C GLU A 158 -0.52 6.35 13.57
N THR A 159 -0.93 7.22 12.65
CA THR A 159 -2.07 6.98 11.75
C THR A 159 -1.77 5.85 10.75
N SER A 160 -0.51 5.69 10.36
CA SER A 160 -0.06 4.65 9.42
C SER A 160 0.58 3.45 10.11
N ALA A 161 0.18 3.14 11.36
CA ALA A 161 0.84 2.14 12.21
C ALA A 161 1.09 0.78 11.54
N LYS A 162 0.18 0.32 10.67
CA LYS A 162 0.28 -0.96 9.94
C LYS A 162 1.44 -1.00 8.93
N ALA A 163 1.95 0.15 8.50
CA ALA A 163 3.05 0.22 7.55
C ALA A 163 4.42 -0.06 8.18
N PHE A 164 4.52 -0.03 9.50
CA PHE A 164 5.77 -0.19 10.26
C PHE A 164 5.77 -1.48 11.05
N SER A 165 6.96 -2.07 11.28
CA SER A 165 7.11 -3.22 12.19
C SER A 165 6.90 -2.82 13.66
N ASP A 166 7.40 -1.65 14.06
CA ASP A 166 7.26 -1.12 15.41
C ASP A 166 6.95 0.39 15.40
N SER A 167 5.72 0.73 15.03
CA SER A 167 5.24 2.12 15.01
C SER A 167 5.30 2.79 16.38
N LYS A 168 5.09 2.05 17.48
CA LYS A 168 5.10 2.59 18.85
C LYS A 168 6.50 3.05 19.25
N ALA A 169 7.53 2.24 18.96
CA ALA A 169 8.91 2.66 19.23
C ALA A 169 9.29 3.88 18.40
N LEU A 170 8.93 3.92 17.12
CA LEU A 170 9.18 5.07 16.24
C LEU A 170 8.52 6.35 16.77
N VAL A 171 7.24 6.30 17.10
CA VAL A 171 6.48 7.43 17.68
C VAL A 171 7.12 7.90 18.98
N HIS A 172 7.53 6.98 19.86
CA HIS A 172 8.22 7.33 21.10
C HIS A 172 9.54 8.07 20.85
N GLN A 173 10.35 7.63 19.88
CA GLN A 173 11.60 8.31 19.54
C GLN A 173 11.34 9.70 18.93
N LEU A 174 10.34 9.83 18.03
CA LEU A 174 9.96 11.12 17.43
C LEU A 174 9.46 12.10 18.49
N ARG A 175 8.57 11.66 19.39
CA ARG A 175 8.08 12.48 20.51
C ARG A 175 9.19 12.86 21.49
N SER A 176 10.21 12.01 21.66
CA SER A 176 11.38 12.38 22.47
C SER A 176 12.14 13.56 21.87
N MET A 177 12.30 13.59 20.54
CA MET A 177 12.98 14.69 19.84
C MET A 177 12.12 15.97 19.86
N ASP A 178 10.82 15.81 19.61
CA ASP A 178 9.82 16.87 19.67
C ASP A 178 9.79 17.55 21.05
N ASN A 179 9.62 16.78 22.13
CA ASN A 179 9.62 17.29 23.51
C ASN A 179 10.91 18.04 23.86
N TYR A 180 12.07 17.54 23.41
CA TYR A 180 13.35 18.20 23.63
C TYR A 180 13.41 19.59 22.98
N LEU A 181 12.93 19.71 21.75
CA LEU A 181 12.83 21.02 21.09
C LEU A 181 11.76 21.90 21.73
N GLY A 182 10.62 21.33 22.15
CA GLY A 182 9.57 22.04 22.87
C GLY A 182 10.04 22.67 24.17
N GLU A 183 10.87 21.97 24.96
CA GLU A 183 11.50 22.54 26.17
C GLU A 183 12.39 23.75 25.83
N LEU A 184 13.19 23.64 24.76
CA LEU A 184 14.07 24.72 24.31
C LEU A 184 13.29 25.93 23.81
N ILE A 185 12.22 25.71 23.03
CA ILE A 185 11.31 26.76 22.54
C ILE A 185 10.59 27.43 23.71
N SER A 186 10.15 26.66 24.72
CA SER A 186 9.50 27.21 25.92
C SER A 186 10.43 28.15 26.70
N GLU A 187 11.72 27.81 26.82
CA GLU A 187 12.73 28.72 27.40
C GLU A 187 12.87 30.00 26.57
N PHE A 188 12.88 29.89 25.23
CA PHE A 188 12.92 31.04 24.34
C PHE A 188 11.70 31.95 24.54
N GLU A 189 10.48 31.42 24.48
CA GLU A 189 9.25 32.22 24.62
C GLU A 189 9.22 33.00 25.95
N THR A 190 9.67 32.35 27.02
CA THR A 190 9.73 32.93 28.36
C THR A 190 10.82 33.99 28.48
N SER A 191 12.02 33.69 27.96
CA SER A 191 13.19 34.55 28.10
C SER A 191 13.22 35.71 27.11
N ARG A 192 12.54 35.59 25.96
CA ARG A 192 12.58 36.57 24.87
C ARG A 192 12.10 37.96 25.31
N ARG A 193 11.15 38.03 26.24
CA ARG A 193 10.63 39.28 26.81
C ARG A 193 11.66 40.05 27.65
N ARG A 194 12.71 39.37 28.12
CA ARG A 194 13.77 39.95 28.95
C ARG A 194 14.87 40.61 28.14
N PHE A 195 14.91 40.40 26.82
CA PHE A 195 15.84 41.08 25.94
C PHE A 195 15.42 42.55 25.81
N SER A 196 16.25 43.46 26.32
CA SER A 196 15.98 44.90 26.37
C SER A 196 17.16 45.71 25.84
N GLY A 197 16.89 46.93 25.33
CA GLY A 197 17.91 47.86 24.84
C GLY A 197 18.11 47.83 23.31
N GLY A 198 18.96 48.73 22.80
CA GLY A 198 19.21 48.90 21.36
C GLY A 198 19.91 47.71 20.70
N GLU A 199 20.85 47.09 21.41
CA GLU A 199 21.42 45.79 21.05
C GLU A 199 20.89 44.77 22.06
N ALA A 200 19.61 44.42 21.92
CA ALA A 200 18.91 43.57 22.88
C ALA A 200 19.69 42.25 23.07
N THR A 201 20.30 42.10 24.24
CA THR A 201 21.18 40.97 24.59
C THR A 201 20.80 40.37 25.93
N LEU A 202 21.12 39.08 26.11
CA LEU A 202 20.91 38.38 27.37
C LEU A 202 22.11 37.47 27.68
N PRO A 203 22.62 37.42 28.92
CA PRO A 203 23.69 36.51 29.28
C PRO A 203 23.30 35.05 29.06
N LEU A 204 24.19 34.24 28.46
CA LEU A 204 23.93 32.81 28.19
C LEU A 204 23.69 32.02 29.49
N THR A 205 24.24 32.46 30.62
CA THR A 205 24.03 31.86 31.94
C THR A 205 22.57 31.91 32.41
N GLN A 206 21.75 32.80 31.83
CA GLN A 206 20.32 32.91 32.12
C GLN A 206 19.45 32.00 31.23
N LEU A 207 20.08 31.27 30.31
CA LEU A 207 19.44 30.39 29.32
C LEU A 207 20.04 28.98 29.43
N PRO A 208 19.78 28.25 30.53
CA PRO A 208 20.41 26.95 30.78
C PRO A 208 20.16 25.90 29.70
N LEU A 209 18.97 25.84 29.09
CA LEU A 209 18.67 24.85 28.04
C LEU A 209 19.40 25.19 26.74
N LEU A 210 19.40 26.47 26.34
CA LEU A 210 20.22 26.94 25.24
C LEU A 210 21.71 26.68 25.48
N ALA A 211 22.21 26.98 26.69
CA ALA A 211 23.59 26.73 27.04
C ALA A 211 23.95 25.25 26.90
N ASP A 212 23.08 24.34 27.36
CA ASP A 212 23.26 22.90 27.15
C ASP A 212 23.22 22.52 25.66
N PHE A 213 22.24 23.04 24.91
CA PHE A 213 22.11 22.81 23.47
C PHE A 213 23.40 23.18 22.71
N LEU A 214 24.05 24.29 23.09
CA LEU A 214 25.25 24.79 22.40
C LEU A 214 26.54 24.06 22.81
N ARG A 215 26.57 23.37 23.96
CA ARG A 215 27.74 22.60 24.44
C ARG A 215 28.19 21.52 23.45
N PRO A 216 29.44 21.04 23.54
CA PRO A 216 29.88 19.86 22.78
C PRO A 216 28.92 18.67 22.99
N MET A 217 28.59 17.98 21.90
CA MET A 217 27.55 16.93 21.88
C MET A 217 27.71 15.86 22.96
N LYS A 218 28.93 15.44 23.29
CA LYS A 218 29.19 14.42 24.33
C LYS A 218 28.83 14.87 25.75
N LYS A 219 28.64 16.18 25.95
CA LYS A 219 28.38 16.81 27.25
C LYS A 219 27.01 17.47 27.33
N SER A 220 26.13 17.21 26.35
CA SER A 220 24.80 17.81 26.29
C SER A 220 23.69 16.78 26.12
N ARG A 221 22.48 17.15 26.54
CA ARG A 221 21.25 16.36 26.36
C ARG A 221 20.96 16.09 24.88
N PHE A 222 21.44 16.95 23.99
CA PHE A 222 21.32 16.82 22.53
C PHE A 222 21.69 15.43 21.99
N LEU A 223 22.72 14.78 22.55
CA LEU A 223 23.09 13.43 22.12
C LEU A 223 21.99 12.41 22.44
N GLN A 224 21.50 12.42 23.67
CA GLN A 224 20.54 11.43 24.18
C GLN A 224 19.12 11.69 23.69
N GLU A 225 18.74 12.95 23.50
CA GLU A 225 17.35 13.33 23.23
C GLU A 225 17.09 13.71 21.77
N MET A 226 18.14 14.01 20.99
CA MET A 226 18.01 14.31 19.56
C MET A 226 18.71 13.28 18.68
N VAL A 227 20.00 13.03 18.91
CA VAL A 227 20.84 12.23 18.00
C VAL A 227 20.54 10.74 18.09
N VAL A 228 20.49 10.19 19.30
CA VAL A 228 20.19 8.77 19.53
C VAL A 228 18.78 8.41 19.03
N PRO A 229 17.71 9.15 19.37
CA PRO A 229 16.37 8.88 18.86
C PRO A 229 16.30 8.98 17.34
N TYR A 230 16.92 9.99 16.73
CA TYR A 230 17.00 10.11 15.27
C TYR A 230 17.62 8.86 14.62
N HIS A 231 18.74 8.36 15.16
CA HIS A 231 19.36 7.16 14.61
C HIS A 231 18.51 5.90 14.80
N LYS A 232 17.77 5.79 15.91
CA LYS A 232 16.80 4.71 16.10
C LYS A 232 15.64 4.78 15.09
N VAL A 233 15.11 5.98 14.82
CA VAL A 233 14.09 6.20 13.78
C VAL A 233 14.62 5.79 12.42
N GLN A 234 15.83 6.25 12.07
CA GLN A 234 16.49 5.90 10.81
C GLN A 234 16.72 4.40 10.67
N GLN A 235 17.14 3.72 11.74
CA GLN A 235 17.35 2.27 11.77
C GLN A 235 16.04 1.51 11.61
N GLY A 236 14.99 1.90 12.34
CA GLY A 236 13.67 1.26 12.26
C GLY A 236 13.08 1.34 10.85
N ILE A 237 13.05 2.55 10.26
CA ILE A 237 12.50 2.73 8.91
C ILE A 237 13.33 2.00 7.84
N ARG A 238 14.67 2.02 7.95
CA ARG A 238 15.53 1.28 7.02
C ARG A 238 15.39 -0.23 7.17
N GLY A 239 15.18 -0.73 8.38
CA GLY A 239 14.86 -2.13 8.62
C GLY A 239 13.58 -2.54 7.87
N ASP A 240 12.54 -1.72 7.96
CA ASP A 240 11.27 -1.95 7.25
C ASP A 240 11.39 -1.90 5.73
N LEU A 241 12.27 -1.04 5.20
CA LEU A 241 12.56 -0.96 3.76
C LEU A 241 13.33 -2.19 3.25
N LEU A 242 14.27 -2.72 4.04
CA LEU A 242 15.08 -3.88 3.67
C LEU A 242 14.34 -5.21 3.85
N HIS A 243 13.33 -5.26 4.71
CA HIS A 243 12.55 -6.47 5.00
C HIS A 243 11.03 -6.25 4.82
N PRO A 244 10.53 -6.15 3.57
CA PRO A 244 9.12 -5.82 3.31
C PRO A 244 8.13 -6.92 3.75
N SER A 245 8.58 -8.16 3.93
CA SER A 245 7.71 -9.33 4.12
C SER A 245 7.25 -9.60 5.56
N LEU A 246 7.88 -9.01 6.59
CA LEU A 246 7.64 -9.40 7.99
C LEU A 246 6.27 -9.02 8.57
N ASN A 247 5.50 -8.13 7.91
CA ASN A 247 4.23 -7.61 8.44
C ASN A 247 2.98 -8.10 7.70
N VAL A 248 3.12 -8.92 6.64
CA VAL A 248 1.96 -9.36 5.83
C VAL A 248 1.32 -10.64 6.40
N GLU A 249 2.05 -11.40 7.22
CA GLU A 249 1.58 -12.68 7.77
C GLU A 249 0.97 -12.58 9.18
N SER A 250 0.94 -11.39 9.79
CA SER A 250 0.38 -11.15 11.13
C SER A 250 -1.00 -10.44 11.08
N GLY A 251 -1.88 -10.90 10.20
CA GLY A 251 -3.31 -10.61 10.27
C GLY A 251 -4.05 -11.83 10.84
N PRO A 252 -4.97 -11.66 11.82
CA PRO A 252 -5.89 -12.72 12.25
C PRO A 252 -6.84 -13.18 11.15
#